data_AF-A0A6M2DW79-F1
#
_entry.id   AF-A0A6M2DW79-F1
#
_cell.length_a   1.000
_cell.length_b   1.000
_cell.length_c   1.000
_cell.angle_alpha   90.00
_cell.angle_beta   90.00
_cell.angle_gamma   90.00
#
_symmetry.space_group_name_H-M   'P 1'
#
loop_
_entity.id
_entity.type
_entity.pdbx_description
1 polymer ?
#
loop_
_entity_poly.entity_id
_entity_poly.type
_entity_poly.pdbx_seq_one_letter_code
_entity_poly.pdbx_strand_id
1 'polypeptide(L)'
;MMLAQAFLGYQAAWSVAIFTVALTLNGAVTAGYLGNGLDIAPNFSGTIFGMANTLSSLGGFLSAFMVGSLTYENQTYEQWQIVFFILSATYAFGALVYLLLGTGELQPWNDPDCCKAFSKINLQDQHLEEALPLQKKKSISRDIESA
;
A
#
# COMPACT_ATOMS: atom_id res chain seq x y z
N MET A 1 -11.17 -16.06 3.63
CA MET A 1 -11.05 -16.85 2.37
C MET A 1 -10.09 -18.03 2.49
N MET A 2 -8.84 -17.84 2.94
CA MET A 2 -7.87 -18.96 3.03
C MET A 2 -8.31 -20.11 3.96
N LEU A 3 -8.92 -19.81 5.11
CA LEU A 3 -9.51 -20.85 5.98
C LEU A 3 -10.66 -21.60 5.29
N ALA A 4 -11.52 -20.88 4.55
CA ALA A 4 -12.61 -21.51 3.80
C ALA A 4 -12.07 -22.45 2.72
N GLN A 5 -10.97 -22.08 2.04
CA GLN A 5 -10.26 -22.94 1.09
C GLN A 5 -9.75 -24.23 1.74
N ALA A 6 -9.22 -24.12 2.97
CA ALA A 6 -8.68 -25.25 3.72
C ALA A 6 -9.76 -26.26 4.14
N PHE A 7 -11.02 -25.86 4.31
CA PHE A 7 -12.10 -26.79 4.72
C PHE A 7 -13.04 -27.20 3.58
N LEU A 8 -13.28 -26.32 2.60
CA LEU A 8 -14.26 -26.53 1.52
C LEU A 8 -13.64 -26.89 0.18
N GLY A 9 -12.31 -26.79 0.05
CA GLY A 9 -11.57 -26.97 -1.20
C GLY A 9 -11.43 -28.42 -1.71
N TYR A 10 -12.25 -29.36 -1.20
CA TYR A 10 -12.16 -30.78 -1.58
C TYR A 10 -12.55 -31.03 -3.04
N GLN A 11 -13.43 -30.20 -3.61
CA GLN A 11 -13.75 -30.23 -5.04
C GLN A 11 -13.21 -29.00 -5.75
N ALA A 12 -12.72 -29.22 -6.98
CA ALA A 12 -12.15 -28.16 -7.82
C ALA A 12 -13.12 -26.98 -8.05
N ALA A 13 -14.43 -27.25 -8.19
CA ALA A 13 -15.43 -26.21 -8.42
C ALA A 13 -15.53 -25.21 -7.26
N TRP A 14 -15.52 -25.70 -6.01
CA TRP A 14 -15.52 -24.84 -4.82
C TRP A 14 -14.23 -24.04 -4.70
N SER A 15 -13.08 -24.69 -4.95
CA SER A 15 -11.78 -24.02 -4.89
C SER A 15 -11.67 -22.87 -5.89
N VAL A 16 -12.12 -23.10 -7.13
CA VAL A 16 -12.13 -22.06 -8.18
C VAL A 16 -13.06 -20.92 -7.79
N ALA A 17 -14.29 -21.22 -7.36
CA ALA A 17 -15.25 -20.19 -6.96
C ALA A 17 -14.71 -19.30 -5.82
N ILE A 18 -14.12 -19.92 -4.78
CA ILE A 18 -13.54 -19.20 -3.64
C ILE A 18 -12.37 -18.32 -4.10
N PHE A 19 -11.48 -18.84 -4.95
CA PHE A 19 -10.37 -18.04 -5.49
C PHE A 19 -10.84 -16.89 -6.37
N THR A 20 -11.86 -17.10 -7.20
CA THR A 20 -12.44 -16.04 -8.03
C THR A 20 -12.94 -14.89 -7.16
N VAL A 21 -13.77 -15.19 -6.16
CA VAL A 21 -14.29 -14.15 -5.25
C VAL A 21 -13.16 -13.49 -4.46
N ALA A 22 -12.17 -14.26 -4.01
CA ALA A 22 -11.02 -13.73 -3.29
C ALA A 22 -10.20 -12.73 -4.15
N LEU A 23 -9.94 -13.07 -5.41
CA LEU A 23 -9.24 -12.20 -6.37
C LEU A 23 -10.05 -10.94 -6.67
N THR A 24 -11.38 -11.05 -6.81
CA THR A 24 -12.26 -9.88 -6.98
C THR A 24 -12.16 -8.92 -5.78
N LEU A 25 -12.22 -9.45 -4.56
CA LEU A 25 -12.09 -8.63 -3.35
C LEU A 25 -10.68 -8.04 -3.19
N ASN A 26 -9.65 -8.75 -3.63
CA ASN A 26 -8.28 -8.25 -3.61
C ASN A 26 -8.11 -6.99 -4.48
N GLY A 27 -8.84 -6.89 -5.60
CA GLY A 27 -8.87 -5.68 -6.42
C GLY A 27 -9.34 -4.43 -5.65
N ALA A 28 -10.33 -4.57 -4.76
CA ALA A 28 -10.78 -3.48 -3.91
C ALA A 28 -9.72 -3.06 -2.87
N VAL A 29 -8.93 -4.01 -2.36
CA VAL A 29 -7.83 -3.74 -1.42
C VAL A 29 -6.72 -2.93 -2.11
N THR A 30 -6.40 -3.25 -3.35
CA THR A 30 -5.38 -2.54 -4.14
C THR A 30 -5.71 -1.05 -4.28
N ALA A 31 -6.98 -0.71 -4.51
CA ALA A 31 -7.42 0.68 -4.59
C ALA A 31 -7.23 1.43 -3.25
N GLY A 32 -7.41 0.75 -2.12
CA GLY A 32 -7.27 1.35 -0.79
C GLY A 32 -5.83 1.69 -0.42
N TYR A 33 -4.88 0.77 -0.60
CA TYR A 33 -3.49 1.03 -0.18
C TYR A 33 -2.74 2.00 -1.11
N LEU A 34 -3.10 2.03 -2.41
CA LEU A 34 -2.52 2.98 -3.37
C LEU A 34 -2.86 4.43 -2.99
N GLY A 35 -4.09 4.68 -2.55
CA GLY A 35 -4.51 6.00 -2.04
C GLY A 35 -3.77 6.35 -0.76
N ASN A 36 -3.70 5.41 0.19
CA ASN A 36 -3.10 5.68 1.50
C ASN A 36 -1.65 6.18 1.42
N GLY A 37 -0.81 5.61 0.54
CA GLY A 37 0.57 6.09 0.36
C GLY A 37 0.66 7.53 -0.20
N LEU A 38 -0.31 7.93 -1.03
CA LEU A 38 -0.41 9.29 -1.55
C LEU A 38 -0.95 10.27 -0.51
N ASP A 39 -1.87 9.83 0.35
CA ASP A 39 -2.43 10.65 1.43
C ASP A 39 -1.39 10.92 2.55
N ILE A 40 -0.56 9.91 2.85
CA ILE A 40 0.50 9.99 3.87
C ILE A 40 1.66 10.87 3.41
N ALA A 41 2.17 10.68 2.19
CA ALA A 41 3.36 11.36 1.72
C ALA A 41 3.43 11.48 0.18
N PRO A 42 2.74 12.44 -0.45
CA PRO A 42 2.72 12.59 -1.91
C PRO A 42 4.11 12.80 -2.52
N ASN A 43 5.01 13.54 -1.86
CA ASN A 43 6.34 13.87 -2.39
C ASN A 43 7.31 12.67 -2.35
N PHE A 44 7.13 11.77 -1.38
CA PHE A 44 7.96 10.58 -1.19
C PHE A 44 7.26 9.27 -1.60
N SER A 45 6.03 9.36 -2.13
CA SER A 45 5.18 8.22 -2.47
C SER A 45 5.90 7.20 -3.37
N GLY A 46 6.56 7.66 -4.44
CA GLY A 46 7.29 6.78 -5.36
C GLY A 46 8.41 5.96 -4.69
N THR A 47 9.18 6.57 -3.78
CA THR A 47 10.24 5.88 -3.04
C THR A 47 9.67 4.88 -2.03
N ILE A 48 8.60 5.26 -1.31
CA ILE A 48 7.91 4.38 -0.36
C ILE A 48 7.32 3.17 -1.09
N PHE A 49 6.60 3.39 -2.19
CA PHE A 49 6.05 2.31 -3.01
C PHE A 49 7.15 1.44 -3.63
N GLY A 50 8.29 2.02 -4.02
CA GLY A 50 9.45 1.27 -4.49
C GLY A 50 9.99 0.31 -3.43
N MET A 51 10.23 0.80 -2.21
CA MET A 51 10.66 -0.04 -1.08
C MET A 51 9.61 -1.10 -0.69
N ALA A 52 8.32 -0.75 -0.74
CA ALA A 52 7.25 -1.71 -0.49
C ALA A 52 7.25 -2.84 -1.54
N ASN A 53 7.45 -2.52 -2.82
CA ASN A 53 7.51 -3.50 -3.88
C ASN A 53 8.75 -4.42 -3.78
N THR A 54 9.91 -3.91 -3.34
CA THR A 54 11.09 -4.75 -3.16
C THR A 54 10.88 -5.75 -2.01
N LEU A 55 10.35 -5.29 -0.87
CA LEU A 55 9.99 -6.18 0.24
C LEU A 55 8.91 -7.19 -0.17
N SER A 56 7.91 -6.76 -0.95
CA SER A 56 6.87 -7.66 -1.48
C SER A 56 7.46 -8.72 -2.41
N SER A 57 8.43 -8.36 -3.25
CA SER A 57 9.11 -9.31 -4.14
C SER A 57 9.92 -10.35 -3.36
N LEU A 58 10.61 -9.93 -2.30
CA LEU A 58 11.32 -10.85 -1.40
C LEU A 58 10.34 -11.80 -0.69
N GLY A 59 9.20 -11.29 -0.22
CA GLY A 59 8.14 -12.11 0.35
C GLY A 59 7.57 -13.12 -0.65
N GLY A 60 7.39 -12.71 -1.91
CA GLY A 60 6.97 -13.59 -3.00
C GLY A 60 7.97 -14.71 -3.28
N PHE A 61 9.27 -14.39 -3.28
CA PHE A 61 10.34 -15.37 -3.43
C PHE A 61 10.34 -16.40 -2.29
N LEU A 62 10.26 -15.94 -1.03
CA LEU A 62 10.18 -16.83 0.14
C LEU A 62 8.92 -17.71 0.12
N SER A 63 7.79 -17.15 -0.30
CA SER A 63 6.53 -17.90 -0.45
C SER A 63 6.67 -19.03 -1.48
N ALA A 64 7.24 -18.74 -2.66
CA ALA A 64 7.47 -19.75 -3.69
C ALA A 64 8.42 -20.85 -3.22
N PHE A 65 9.50 -20.49 -2.52
CA PHE A 65 10.45 -21.44 -1.93
C PHE A 65 9.76 -22.36 -0.91
N MET A 66 8.95 -21.79 -0.02
CA MET A 66 8.20 -22.53 1.00
C MET A 66 7.16 -23.48 0.39
N VAL A 67 6.37 -23.03 -0.59
CA VAL A 67 5.38 -23.88 -1.26
C VAL A 67 6.07 -25.00 -2.05
N GLY A 68 7.19 -24.69 -2.69
CA GLY A 68 8.00 -25.66 -3.43
C GLY A 68 8.56 -26.76 -2.54
N SER A 69 9.04 -26.42 -1.34
CA SER A 69 9.53 -27.42 -0.38
C SER A 69 8.41 -28.21 0.28
N LEU A 70 7.29 -27.57 0.62
CA LEU A 70 6.15 -28.27 1.22
C LEU A 70 5.50 -29.27 0.27
N THR A 71 5.43 -28.95 -1.03
CA THR A 71 4.72 -29.76 -2.04
C THR A 71 5.64 -30.77 -2.74
N TYR A 72 6.92 -30.86 -2.33
CA TYR A 72 7.89 -31.75 -2.95
C TYR A 72 7.52 -33.22 -2.67
N GLU A 73 7.32 -33.99 -3.73
CA GLU A 73 6.97 -35.43 -3.77
C GLU A 73 5.59 -35.86 -3.21
N ASN A 74 4.81 -34.98 -2.57
CA ASN A 74 3.51 -35.36 -1.98
C ASN A 74 2.40 -34.32 -2.24
N GLN A 75 1.91 -34.21 -3.48
CA GLN A 75 0.84 -33.27 -3.84
C GLN A 75 -0.55 -33.67 -3.31
N THR A 76 -0.68 -33.92 -2.01
CA THR A 76 -1.94 -34.26 -1.36
C THR A 76 -2.65 -33.00 -0.87
N TYR A 77 -3.98 -33.09 -0.76
CA TYR A 77 -4.82 -32.00 -0.26
C TYR A 77 -4.39 -31.54 1.15
N GLU A 78 -3.98 -32.49 2.00
CA GLU A 78 -3.58 -32.22 3.39
C GLU A 78 -2.35 -31.31 3.49
N GLN A 79 -1.36 -31.46 2.59
CA GLN A 79 -0.21 -30.55 2.55
C GLN A 79 -0.61 -29.14 2.10
N TRP A 80 -1.54 -29.03 1.14
CA TRP A 80 -2.08 -27.74 0.73
C TRP A 80 -2.89 -27.06 1.83
N GLN A 81 -3.57 -27.81 2.70
CA GLN A 81 -4.23 -27.24 3.87
C GLN A 81 -3.22 -26.53 4.79
N ILE A 82 -2.05 -27.12 5.02
CA ILE A 82 -0.98 -26.49 5.81
C ILE A 82 -0.54 -25.17 5.16
N VAL A 83 -0.37 -25.13 3.84
CA VAL A 83 -0.06 -23.89 3.09
C VAL A 83 -1.14 -22.83 3.32
N PHE A 84 -2.43 -23.20 3.21
CA PHE A 84 -3.53 -22.27 3.44
C PHE A 84 -3.61 -21.76 4.88
N PHE A 85 -3.27 -22.59 5.87
CA PHE A 85 -3.16 -22.16 7.27
C PHE A 85 -2.05 -21.13 7.46
N ILE A 86 -0.85 -21.37 6.90
CA ILE A 86 0.26 -20.42 6.95
C ILE A 86 -0.15 -19.09 6.30
N LEU A 87 -0.77 -19.14 5.11
CA LEU A 87 -1.27 -17.94 4.43
C LEU A 87 -2.27 -17.18 5.31
N SER A 88 -3.21 -17.89 5.96
CA SER A 88 -4.19 -17.27 6.84
C SER A 88 -3.55 -16.54 8.03
N ALA A 89 -2.52 -17.14 8.64
CA ALA A 89 -1.78 -16.55 9.75
C ALA A 89 -1.02 -15.29 9.30
N THR A 90 -0.38 -15.33 8.12
CA THR A 90 0.31 -14.16 7.55
C THR A 90 -0.65 -13.01 7.26
N TYR A 91 -1.83 -13.29 6.70
CA TYR A 91 -2.86 -12.26 6.48
C TYR A 91 -3.37 -11.67 7.81
N ALA A 92 -3.61 -12.51 8.83
CA ALA A 92 -4.05 -12.05 10.14
C ALA A 92 -2.98 -11.19 10.83
N PHE A 93 -1.71 -11.60 10.76
CA PHE A 93 -0.59 -10.82 11.29
C PHE A 93 -0.45 -9.48 10.57
N GLY A 94 -0.49 -9.47 9.23
CA GLY A 94 -0.44 -8.22 8.47
C GLY A 94 -1.61 -7.27 8.79
N ALA A 95 -2.82 -7.82 8.92
CA ALA A 95 -3.98 -7.04 9.34
C ALA A 95 -3.82 -6.47 10.75
N LEU A 96 -3.29 -7.26 11.70
CA LEU A 96 -3.05 -6.79 13.07
C LEU A 96 -2.01 -5.67 13.11
N VAL A 97 -0.89 -5.83 12.39
CA VAL A 97 0.15 -4.79 12.30
C VAL A 97 -0.42 -3.51 11.69
N TYR A 98 -1.23 -3.62 10.64
CA TYR A 98 -1.89 -2.46 10.03
C TYR A 98 -2.90 -1.79 10.97
N LEU A 99 -3.66 -2.57 11.74
CA LEU A 99 -4.59 -2.01 12.73
C LEU A 99 -3.89 -1.28 13.88
N LEU A 100 -2.68 -1.71 14.25
CA LEU A 100 -1.91 -1.10 15.34
C LEU A 100 -1.08 0.10 14.89
N LEU A 101 -0.51 0.08 13.68
CA LEU A 101 0.47 1.06 13.20
C LEU A 101 -0.02 1.92 12.03
N GLY A 102 -1.16 1.59 11.41
CA GLY A 102 -1.69 2.31 10.27
C GLY A 102 -2.19 3.70 10.64
N THR A 103 -1.80 4.69 9.85
CA THR A 103 -2.33 6.06 9.88
C THR A 103 -2.63 6.52 8.45
N GLY A 104 -3.60 7.42 8.29
CA GLY A 104 -3.98 8.02 7.01
C GLY A 104 -3.74 9.53 6.97
N GLU A 105 -3.03 10.09 7.95
CA GLU A 105 -2.74 11.51 8.01
C GLU A 105 -1.42 11.85 7.30
N LEU A 106 -1.36 13.05 6.71
CA LEU A 106 -0.17 13.59 6.07
C LEU A 106 0.98 13.64 7.08
N GLN A 107 2.08 12.97 6.76
CA GLN A 107 3.20 12.88 7.68
C GLN A 107 4.03 14.17 7.67
N PRO A 108 4.52 14.63 8.83
CA PRO A 108 5.18 15.93 8.97
C PRO A 108 6.51 16.04 8.19
N TRP A 109 7.12 14.91 7.83
CA TRP A 109 8.33 14.87 7.01
C TRP A 109 8.06 14.87 5.50
N ASN A 110 6.80 14.88 5.07
CA ASN A 110 6.44 14.88 3.65
C ASN A 110 6.93 16.15 2.92
N ASP A 111 7.08 17.27 3.63
CA ASP A 111 7.46 18.55 3.04
C ASP A 111 8.85 19.01 3.49
N PRO A 112 9.89 18.94 2.63
CA PRO A 112 11.23 19.43 2.97
C PRO A 112 11.29 20.96 3.11
N ASP A 113 10.24 21.68 2.68
CA ASP A 113 10.18 23.15 2.75
C ASP A 113 9.43 23.68 3.98
N CYS A 114 8.71 22.85 4.76
CA CYS A 114 8.17 23.26 6.07
C CYS A 114 9.30 23.65 7.05
N CYS A 115 10.39 22.87 7.08
CA CYS A 115 11.57 23.20 7.87
C CYS A 115 12.27 24.49 7.38
N LYS A 116 12.12 24.88 6.10
CA LYS A 116 12.66 26.14 5.59
C LYS A 116 11.71 27.32 5.78
N ALA A 117 10.39 27.07 5.79
CA ALA A 117 9.37 28.07 6.06
C ALA A 117 9.48 28.58 7.50
N PHE A 118 9.63 27.70 8.50
CA PHE A 118 9.89 28.13 9.88
C PHE A 118 11.19 28.94 10.02
N SER A 119 12.21 28.63 9.22
CA SER A 119 13.46 29.40 9.19
C SER A 119 13.34 30.74 8.44
N LYS A 120 12.33 30.93 7.58
CA LYS A 120 12.11 32.12 6.74
C LYS A 120 10.89 32.95 7.14
N ILE A 121 10.25 32.70 8.29
CA ILE A 121 9.28 33.64 8.84
C ILE A 121 10.05 34.86 9.35
N ASN A 122 10.20 35.85 8.48
CA ASN A 122 10.41 37.22 8.88
C ASN A 122 9.01 37.79 9.16
N LEU A 123 8.80 38.30 10.36
CA LEU A 123 7.50 38.59 10.96
C LEU A 123 6.74 39.77 10.31
N GLN A 124 7.22 40.27 9.17
CA GLN A 124 6.66 41.42 8.43
C GLN A 124 5.87 41.03 7.18
N ASP A 125 6.10 39.87 6.57
CA ASP A 125 5.56 39.54 5.23
C ASP A 125 4.27 38.70 5.27
N GLN A 126 3.88 38.23 6.46
CA GLN A 126 2.79 37.27 6.65
C GLN A 126 1.39 37.81 6.31
N HIS A 127 1.20 39.13 6.20
CA HIS A 127 -0.13 39.74 6.01
C HIS A 127 -0.57 39.94 4.55
N LEU A 128 0.33 39.86 3.56
CA LEU A 128 -0.03 40.14 2.15
C LEU A 128 -0.20 38.91 1.26
N GLU A 129 0.45 37.78 1.59
CA GLU A 129 0.43 36.60 0.71
C GLU A 129 -0.82 35.72 0.91
N GLU A 130 -1.43 35.74 2.10
CA GLU A 130 -2.57 34.89 2.45
C GLU A 130 -3.90 35.31 1.78
N ALA A 131 -3.95 36.50 1.19
CA ALA A 131 -5.17 37.05 0.57
C ALA A 131 -5.31 36.76 -0.94
N LEU A 132 -4.32 36.12 -1.59
CA LEU A 132 -4.31 35.97 -3.05
C LEU A 132 -4.71 34.55 -3.50
N PRO A 133 -5.80 34.39 -4.26
CA PRO A 133 -6.26 33.08 -4.71
C PRO A 133 -5.28 32.44 -5.72
N LEU A 134 -5.04 31.13 -5.53
CA LEU A 134 -4.07 30.27 -6.25
C LEU A 134 -4.16 30.33 -7.80
N GLN A 135 -5.31 30.69 -8.35
CA GLN A 135 -5.53 30.85 -9.80
C GLN A 135 -4.69 32.01 -10.38
N LYS A 136 -4.48 33.08 -9.62
CA LYS A 136 -3.77 34.29 -10.07
C LYS A 136 -2.25 34.09 -10.07
N LYS A 137 -1.73 33.28 -9.15
CA LYS A 137 -0.31 32.86 -9.14
C LYS A 137 0.05 32.06 -10.40
N LYS A 138 -0.90 31.29 -10.92
CA LYS A 138 -0.74 30.46 -12.13
C LYS A 138 -0.91 31.22 -13.46
N SER A 139 -1.52 32.41 -13.45
CA SER A 139 -1.60 33.26 -14.65
C SER A 139 -0.32 34.07 -14.83
N ILE A 140 0.17 34.68 -13.74
CA ILE A 140 1.38 35.52 -13.75
C ILE A 140 2.61 34.73 -14.21
N SER A 141 2.74 33.47 -13.79
CA SER A 141 3.83 32.61 -14.24
C SER A 141 3.79 32.28 -15.74
N ARG A 142 2.60 32.28 -16.37
CA ARG A 142 2.47 32.01 -17.82
C ARG A 142 2.83 33.22 -18.66
N ASP A 143 2.54 34.43 -18.17
CA ASP A 143 2.85 35.67 -18.89
C ASP A 143 4.37 35.92 -18.97
N ILE A 144 5.12 35.51 -17.93
CA ILE A 144 6.59 35.64 -17.87
C ILE A 144 7.29 34.67 -18.84
N GLU A 145 6.68 33.52 -19.12
CA GLU A 145 7.29 32.46 -19.97
C GLU A 145 7.02 32.69 -21.48
N SER A 146 6.18 33.66 -21.82
CA SER A 146 5.85 34.04 -23.21
C SER A 146 6.56 35.31 -23.71
N ALA A 147 7.45 35.90 -22.90
CA ALA A 147 8.24 37.10 -23.21
C ALA A 147 9.74 36.79 -23.29
#